data_AF-A0A165K4V7-F1
#
_entry.id   AF-A0A165K4V7-F1
#
_cell.length_a   1.000
_cell.length_b   1.000
_cell.length_c   1.000
_cell.angle_alpha   90.00
_cell.angle_beta   90.00
_cell.angle_gamma   90.00
#
_symmetry.space_group_name_H-M   'P 1'
#
loop_
_entity.id
_entity.type
_entity.pdbx_description
1 polymer ?
#
loop_
_entity_poly.entity_id
_entity_poly.type
_entity_poly.pdbx_seq_one_letter_code
_entity_poly.pdbx_strand_id
1 'polypeptide(L)'
;MPTATPAQLAQNVLLIRITMHNMGRFFEDDTRSGNHTSIFLITSNRASIRLNMTKAGATDTMGTYTISFCGYTDSNSSVTNIDITPVQGLTAAHFTQLITQNHRERYQLARSGVDCRFWVSTVINDMALAGYISGSSAISASRAREMLRYNYSKGKQPQFE
;
A
#
# COMPACT_ATOMS: atom_id res chain seq x y z
N MET A 1 -11.13 8.32 -6.96
CA MET A 1 -10.94 7.28 -8.00
C MET A 1 -12.13 6.33 -7.93
N PRO A 2 -12.59 5.78 -9.06
CA PRO A 2 -13.74 4.87 -9.07
C PRO A 2 -13.40 3.59 -8.30
N THR A 3 -14.41 3.03 -7.63
CA THR A 3 -14.31 1.69 -7.01
C THR A 3 -14.00 0.65 -8.10
N ALA A 4 -13.12 -0.30 -7.78
CA ALA A 4 -12.78 -1.36 -8.73
C ALA A 4 -13.99 -2.27 -9.02
N THR A 5 -14.19 -2.62 -10.29
CA THR A 5 -15.24 -3.55 -10.73
C THR A 5 -14.77 -5.00 -10.64
N PRO A 6 -15.69 -5.99 -10.63
CA PRO A 6 -15.31 -7.41 -10.65
C PRO A 6 -14.39 -7.78 -11.82
N ALA A 7 -14.62 -7.22 -13.01
CA ALA A 7 -13.79 -7.47 -14.20
C ALA A 7 -12.36 -6.93 -14.04
N GLN A 8 -12.19 -5.82 -13.34
CA GLN A 8 -10.88 -5.26 -13.01
C GLN A 8 -10.18 -6.09 -11.93
N LEU A 9 -10.91 -6.59 -10.94
CA LEU A 9 -10.37 -7.47 -9.89
C LEU A 9 -9.95 -8.85 -10.43
N ALA A 10 -10.57 -9.31 -11.52
CA ALA A 10 -10.20 -10.56 -12.18
C ALA A 10 -8.85 -10.51 -12.93
N GLN A 11 -8.24 -9.34 -13.08
CA GLN A 11 -6.96 -9.20 -13.77
C GLN A 11 -5.81 -9.79 -12.95
N ASN A 12 -4.88 -10.46 -13.63
CA ASN A 12 -3.65 -10.97 -13.02
C ASN A 12 -2.78 -9.82 -12.53
N VAL A 13 -2.21 -9.98 -11.33
CA VAL A 13 -1.27 -9.04 -10.73
C VAL A 13 0.14 -9.44 -11.16
N LEU A 14 0.83 -8.50 -11.80
CA LEU A 14 2.22 -8.65 -12.24
C LEU A 14 3.20 -8.11 -11.20
N LEU A 15 2.77 -7.14 -10.39
CA LEU A 15 3.61 -6.52 -9.37
C LEU A 15 2.78 -6.04 -8.18
N ILE A 16 3.27 -6.27 -6.97
CA ILE A 16 2.76 -5.66 -5.75
C ILE A 16 3.66 -4.46 -5.46
N ARG A 17 3.15 -3.25 -5.66
CA ARG A 17 3.89 -2.01 -5.44
C ARG A 17 3.38 -1.32 -4.17
N ILE A 18 4.25 -1.16 -3.20
CA ILE A 18 3.99 -0.31 -2.03
C ILE A 18 4.46 1.09 -2.39
N THR A 19 3.60 2.08 -2.26
CA THR A 19 3.92 3.47 -2.60
C THR A 19 3.84 4.36 -1.37
N MET A 20 4.94 5.07 -1.10
CA MET A 20 5.01 6.15 -0.13
C MET A 20 4.71 7.46 -0.85
N HIS A 21 3.58 8.06 -0.49
CA HIS A 21 3.07 9.29 -1.08
C HIS A 21 3.51 10.52 -0.29
N ASN A 22 3.82 11.59 -1.01
CA ASN A 22 4.00 12.93 -0.44
C ASN A 22 2.64 13.50 0.00
N MET A 23 2.51 13.87 1.27
CA MET A 23 1.33 14.56 1.82
C MET A 23 1.56 16.06 2.04
N GLY A 24 2.72 16.58 1.64
CA GLY A 24 3.17 17.91 1.98
C GLY A 24 3.80 17.97 3.37
N ARG A 25 4.18 19.18 3.78
CA ARG A 25 4.64 19.48 5.13
C ARG A 25 3.43 19.71 6.04
N PHE A 26 3.51 19.29 7.30
CA PHE A 26 2.44 19.57 8.26
C PHE A 26 2.54 20.99 8.81
N PHE A 27 3.77 21.48 9.01
CA PHE A 27 4.08 22.85 9.42
C PHE A 27 5.08 23.51 8.46
N GLU A 28 5.15 24.85 8.42
CA GLU A 28 6.05 25.56 7.49
C GLU A 28 7.53 25.30 7.78
N ASP A 29 7.88 25.13 9.06
CA ASP A 29 9.22 24.83 9.56
C ASP A 29 9.60 23.34 9.44
N ASP A 30 8.65 22.46 9.07
CA ASP A 30 8.95 21.06 8.84
C ASP A 30 9.96 20.89 7.70
N THR A 31 11.03 20.18 8.00
CA THR A 31 12.00 19.77 6.99
C THR A 31 11.59 18.49 6.27
N ARG A 32 10.52 17.82 6.70
CA ARG A 32 10.04 16.51 6.20
C ARG A 32 8.63 16.63 5.64
N SER A 33 8.33 15.77 4.66
CA SER A 33 6.96 15.55 4.22
C SER A 33 6.30 14.50 5.11
N GLY A 34 5.01 14.70 5.42
CA GLY A 34 4.16 13.60 5.82
C GLY A 34 4.14 12.53 4.72
N ASN A 35 4.13 11.26 5.11
CA ASN A 35 3.95 10.16 4.18
C ASN A 35 2.61 9.49 4.41
N HIS A 36 1.93 9.18 3.32
CA HIS A 36 0.82 8.24 3.31
C HIS A 36 1.25 7.00 2.53
N THR A 37 0.92 5.80 3.01
CA THR A 37 1.33 4.56 2.36
C THR A 37 0.11 3.83 1.82
N SER A 38 0.18 3.38 0.57
CA SER A 38 -0.84 2.49 0.00
C SER A 38 -0.21 1.40 -0.89
N ILE A 39 -0.99 0.38 -1.22
CA ILE A 39 -0.56 -0.74 -2.06
C ILE A 39 -1.23 -0.60 -3.42
N PHE A 40 -0.45 -0.71 -4.49
CA PHE A 40 -0.89 -0.78 -5.87
C PHE A 40 -0.61 -2.19 -6.40
N LEU A 41 -1.68 -2.91 -6.76
CA LEU A 41 -1.57 -4.16 -7.49
C LEU A 41 -1.52 -3.81 -8.97
N ILE A 42 -0.34 -3.88 -9.58
CA ILE A 42 -0.19 -3.60 -11.01
C ILE A 42 -0.67 -4.80 -11.79
N THR A 43 -1.63 -4.59 -12.68
CA THR A 43 -2.35 -5.65 -13.38
C THR A 43 -1.88 -5.86 -14.81
N SER A 44 -2.20 -7.01 -15.40
CA SER A 44 -1.81 -7.40 -16.77
C SER A 44 -2.24 -6.45 -17.87
N ASN A 45 -3.26 -5.62 -17.62
CA ASN A 45 -3.73 -4.57 -18.53
C ASN A 45 -2.97 -3.23 -18.37
N ARG A 46 -1.83 -3.21 -17.67
CA ARG A 46 -1.02 -2.00 -17.39
C ARG A 46 -1.76 -0.91 -16.62
N ALA A 47 -2.73 -1.31 -15.81
CA ALA A 47 -3.41 -0.47 -14.84
C ALA A 47 -3.00 -0.89 -13.42
N SER A 48 -3.65 -0.33 -12.40
CA SER A 48 -3.47 -0.80 -11.03
C SER A 48 -4.74 -0.75 -10.20
N ILE A 49 -4.82 -1.65 -9.22
CA ILE A 49 -5.82 -1.61 -8.16
C ILE A 49 -5.14 -1.06 -6.91
N ARG A 50 -5.60 0.08 -6.43
CA ARG A 50 -5.11 0.70 -5.21
C ARG A 50 -5.89 0.17 -4.02
N LEU A 51 -5.18 -0.46 -3.09
CA LEU A 51 -5.65 -0.86 -1.78
C LEU A 51 -5.16 0.17 -0.78
N ASN A 52 -6.10 0.81 -0.10
CA ASN A 52 -5.80 2.00 0.67
C ASN A 52 -6.56 2.04 1.98
N MET A 53 -5.89 2.46 3.04
CA MET A 53 -6.46 2.63 4.37
C MET A 53 -6.17 4.04 4.88
N THR A 54 -7.22 4.82 5.11
CA THR A 54 -7.14 6.22 5.59
C THR A 54 -8.05 6.44 6.78
N LYS A 55 -7.82 7.47 7.60
CA LYS A 55 -8.84 7.91 8.56
C LYS A 55 -9.99 8.59 7.81
N ALA A 56 -11.23 8.40 8.27
CA ALA A 56 -12.38 9.16 7.77
C ALA A 56 -12.32 10.64 8.17
N GLY A 57 -11.75 10.93 9.34
CA GLY A 57 -11.56 12.27 9.89
C GLY A 57 -10.41 12.32 10.91
N ALA A 58 -9.98 13.53 11.29
CA ALA A 58 -8.81 13.73 12.16
C ALA A 58 -8.95 13.08 13.54
N THR A 59 -10.18 13.00 14.07
CA THR A 59 -10.50 12.41 15.38
C THR A 59 -10.91 10.95 15.30
N ASP A 60 -11.11 10.42 14.09
CA ASP A 60 -11.61 9.06 13.91
C ASP A 60 -10.51 8.03 14.15
N THR A 61 -10.89 6.98 14.87
CA THR A 61 -10.02 5.83 15.12
C THR A 61 -10.30 4.69 14.14
N MET A 62 -11.46 4.69 13.47
CA MET A 62 -11.77 3.66 12.49
C MET A 62 -11.16 4.00 11.13
N GLY A 63 -10.42 3.07 10.55
CA GLY A 63 -9.92 3.18 9.20
C GLY A 63 -11.02 3.01 8.15
N THR A 64 -10.89 3.74 7.05
CA THR A 64 -11.67 3.60 5.82
C THR A 64 -10.83 2.85 4.81
N TYR A 65 -11.17 1.57 4.61
CA TYR A 65 -10.60 0.76 3.56
C TYR A 65 -11.25 1.09 2.22
N THR A 66 -10.44 1.27 1.18
CA THR A 66 -10.90 1.54 -0.18
C THR A 66 -10.14 0.69 -1.19
N ILE A 67 -10.88 0.21 -2.19
CA ILE A 67 -10.38 -0.52 -3.35
C ILE A 67 -10.72 0.31 -4.58
N SER A 68 -9.71 0.94 -5.18
CA SER A 68 -9.92 1.84 -6.32
C SER A 68 -9.20 1.34 -7.56
N PHE A 69 -9.84 1.49 -8.72
CA PHE A 69 -9.17 1.30 -10.00
C PHE A 69 -8.41 2.57 -10.39
N CYS A 70 -7.18 2.39 -10.86
CA CYS A 70 -6.31 3.43 -11.35
C CYS A 70 -5.88 3.07 -12.77
N GLY A 71 -6.19 3.90 -13.76
CA GLY A 71 -5.76 3.70 -15.15
C GLY A 71 -4.26 3.91 -15.40
N TYR A 72 -3.43 3.80 -14.36
CA TYR A 72 -2.00 4.07 -14.36
C TYR A 72 -1.27 3.08 -13.43
N THR A 73 0.04 2.94 -13.61
CA THR A 73 0.92 2.11 -12.76
C THR A 73 1.71 2.91 -11.73
N ASP A 74 1.87 4.21 -11.97
CA ASP A 74 2.68 5.13 -11.17
C ASP A 74 1.84 6.32 -10.73
N SER A 75 1.82 6.56 -9.41
CA SER A 75 1.13 7.71 -8.84
C SER A 75 2.01 8.96 -8.94
N ASN A 76 1.46 10.08 -9.41
CA ASN A 76 2.17 11.38 -9.45
C ASN A 76 2.64 11.88 -8.08
N SER A 77 2.02 11.41 -6.99
CA SER A 77 2.42 11.72 -5.62
C SER A 77 3.46 10.76 -5.04
N SER A 78 3.93 9.76 -5.81
CA SER A 78 4.95 8.81 -5.35
C SER A 78 6.26 9.52 -5.07
N VAL A 79 6.81 9.27 -3.88
CA VAL A 79 8.19 9.63 -3.52
C VAL A 79 9.10 8.42 -3.65
N THR A 80 8.59 7.25 -3.23
CA THR A 80 9.31 5.98 -3.26
C THR A 80 8.32 4.85 -3.52
N ASN A 81 8.75 3.89 -4.34
CA ASN A 81 8.05 2.62 -4.56
C ASN A 81 8.90 1.47 -4.03
N ILE A 82 8.25 0.48 -3.41
CA ILE A 82 8.85 -0.82 -3.06
C ILE A 82 8.09 -1.87 -3.85
N ASP A 83 8.79 -2.54 -4.74
CA ASP A 83 8.20 -3.46 -5.70
C ASP A 83 8.50 -4.91 -5.27
N ILE A 84 7.45 -5.71 -5.13
CA ILE A 84 7.48 -7.12 -4.73
C ILE A 84 6.85 -7.95 -5.84
N THR A 85 7.53 -9.04 -6.23
CA THR A 85 7.04 -9.96 -7.25
C THR A 85 6.03 -10.94 -6.63
N PRO A 86 4.77 -10.97 -7.11
CA PRO A 86 3.79 -11.96 -6.66
C PRO A 86 4.06 -13.35 -7.26
N VAL A 87 3.46 -14.38 -6.67
CA VAL A 87 3.34 -15.70 -7.32
C VAL A 87 2.46 -15.57 -8.58
N GLN A 88 2.83 -16.29 -9.65
CA GLN A 88 2.11 -16.25 -10.92
C GLN A 88 0.66 -16.75 -10.78
N GLY A 89 -0.24 -16.17 -11.57
CA GLY A 89 -1.66 -16.56 -11.62
C GLY A 89 -2.54 -15.92 -10.53
N LEU A 90 -1.98 -15.09 -9.65
CA LEU A 90 -2.77 -14.35 -8.68
C LEU A 90 -3.49 -13.16 -9.34
N THR A 91 -4.79 -13.03 -9.08
CA THR A 91 -5.61 -11.90 -9.51
C THR A 91 -5.73 -10.86 -8.39
N ALA A 92 -6.14 -9.63 -8.71
CA ALA A 92 -6.41 -8.62 -7.68
C ALA A 92 -7.52 -9.06 -6.70
N ALA A 93 -8.46 -9.89 -7.15
CA ALA A 93 -9.49 -10.48 -6.31
C ALA A 93 -8.89 -11.30 -5.16
N HIS A 94 -7.88 -12.15 -5.40
CA HIS A 94 -7.24 -12.94 -4.34
C HIS A 94 -6.68 -12.05 -3.22
N PHE A 95 -6.00 -10.96 -3.58
CA PHE A 95 -5.46 -10.02 -2.59
C PHE A 95 -6.55 -9.30 -1.80
N THR A 96 -7.62 -8.84 -2.46
CA THR A 96 -8.73 -8.19 -1.75
C THR A 96 -9.50 -9.15 -0.84
N GLN A 97 -9.67 -10.41 -1.26
CA GLN A 97 -10.29 -11.45 -0.46
C GLN A 97 -9.46 -11.78 0.78
N LEU A 98 -8.13 -11.89 0.64
CA LEU A 98 -7.23 -12.11 1.78
C LEU A 98 -7.38 -11.03 2.86
N ILE A 99 -7.46 -9.76 2.45
CA ILE A 99 -7.68 -8.63 3.35
C ILE A 99 -9.00 -8.80 4.11
N THR A 100 -10.09 -9.13 3.40
CA THR A 100 -11.41 -9.33 4.00
C THR A 100 -11.46 -10.56 4.92
N GLN A 101 -10.85 -11.67 4.52
CA GLN A 101 -10.77 -12.90 5.33
C GLN A 101 -10.01 -12.68 6.64
N ASN A 102 -8.98 -11.83 6.61
CA ASN A 102 -8.20 -11.47 7.80
C ASN A 102 -8.76 -10.24 8.55
N HIS A 103 -9.94 -9.75 8.17
CA HIS A 103 -10.62 -8.60 8.76
C HIS A 103 -9.79 -7.29 8.76
N ARG A 104 -8.89 -7.14 7.78
CA ARG A 104 -8.00 -5.97 7.68
C ARG A 104 -8.72 -4.72 7.20
N GLU A 105 -9.93 -4.85 6.67
CA GLU A 105 -10.81 -3.73 6.35
C GLU A 105 -11.34 -3.02 7.61
N ARG A 106 -11.32 -3.68 8.77
CA ARG A 106 -11.82 -3.16 10.06
C ARG A 106 -10.70 -2.60 10.94
N TYR A 107 -9.57 -2.26 10.34
CA TYR A 107 -8.39 -1.82 11.07
C TYR A 107 -8.66 -0.50 11.80
N GLN A 108 -8.39 -0.50 13.11
CA GLN A 108 -8.46 0.71 13.93
C GLN A 108 -7.10 1.40 13.90
N LEU A 109 -7.07 2.59 13.32
CA LEU A 109 -5.89 3.45 13.26
C LEU A 109 -5.73 4.11 14.64
N ALA A 110 -4.53 4.08 15.22
CA ALA A 110 -4.24 4.78 16.47
C ALA A 110 -4.39 6.30 16.28
N ARG A 111 -4.44 7.07 17.38
CA ARG A 111 -4.54 8.53 17.27
C ARG A 111 -3.30 9.19 16.64
N SER A 112 -2.13 8.53 16.69
CA SER A 112 -0.83 9.08 16.31
C SER A 112 -0.55 9.22 14.80
N GLY A 113 -1.33 8.60 13.90
CA GLY A 113 -1.24 8.86 12.45
C GLY A 113 -0.15 8.08 11.70
N VAL A 114 0.63 7.23 12.38
CA VAL A 114 1.64 6.30 11.77
C VAL A 114 0.95 5.08 11.12
N ASP A 115 -0.37 5.03 11.18
CA ASP A 115 -1.14 3.80 11.11
C ASP A 115 -1.30 3.21 9.71
N CYS A 116 -1.17 4.03 8.65
CA CYS A 116 -1.21 3.52 7.27
C CYS A 116 -0.01 2.60 6.97
N ARG A 117 1.18 2.93 7.49
CA ARG A 117 2.38 2.10 7.35
C ARG A 117 2.23 0.78 8.08
N PHE A 118 1.66 0.80 9.28
CA PHE A 118 1.40 -0.42 10.04
C PHE A 118 0.40 -1.30 9.31
N TRP A 119 -0.73 -0.74 8.86
CA TRP A 119 -1.71 -1.49 8.09
C TRP A 119 -1.09 -2.14 6.84
N VAL A 120 -0.31 -1.39 6.05
CA VAL A 120 0.41 -1.93 4.89
C VAL A 120 1.39 -3.04 5.32
N SER A 121 2.16 -2.82 6.40
CA SER A 121 3.10 -3.83 6.94
C SER A 121 2.39 -5.13 7.32
N THR A 122 1.21 -5.03 7.94
CA THR A 122 0.35 -6.18 8.27
C THR A 122 -0.14 -6.88 7.01
N VAL A 123 -0.67 -6.15 6.03
CA VAL A 123 -1.16 -6.74 4.77
C VAL A 123 -0.05 -7.44 3.99
N ILE A 124 1.16 -6.87 3.94
CA ILE A 124 2.33 -7.51 3.30
C ILE A 124 2.74 -8.78 4.04
N ASN A 125 2.66 -8.79 5.37
CA ASN A 125 2.89 -10.00 6.15
C ASN A 125 1.83 -11.08 5.87
N ASP A 126 0.56 -10.70 5.78
CA ASP A 126 -0.53 -11.61 5.45
C ASP A 126 -0.33 -12.22 4.04
N MET A 127 0.06 -11.41 3.05
CA MET A 127 0.40 -11.90 1.70
C MET A 127 1.55 -12.90 1.72
N ALA A 128 2.59 -12.66 2.54
CA ALA A 128 3.70 -13.59 2.69
C ALA A 128 3.24 -14.93 3.29
N LEU A 129 2.44 -14.89 4.37
CA LEU A 129 1.91 -16.08 5.05
C LEU A 129 0.94 -16.87 4.17
N ALA A 130 0.20 -16.20 3.28
CA ALA A 130 -0.66 -16.82 2.29
C ALA A 130 0.10 -17.40 1.08
N GLY A 131 1.43 -17.24 1.02
CA GLY A 131 2.26 -17.70 -0.10
C GLY A 131 2.08 -16.87 -1.37
N TYR A 132 1.66 -15.61 -1.27
CA TYR A 132 1.40 -14.76 -2.45
C TYR A 132 2.64 -14.06 -2.99
N ILE A 133 3.74 -14.07 -2.25
CA ILE A 133 5.01 -13.44 -2.64
C ILE A 133 5.95 -14.50 -3.20
N SER A 134 6.47 -14.27 -4.40
CA SER A 134 7.41 -15.19 -5.05
C SER A 134 8.74 -15.23 -4.29
N GLY A 135 9.32 -16.43 -4.14
CA GLY A 135 10.69 -16.59 -3.65
C GLY A 135 11.76 -15.96 -4.55
N SER A 136 11.42 -15.64 -5.81
CA SER A 136 12.28 -14.90 -6.74
C SER A 136 12.16 -13.38 -6.62
N SER A 137 11.32 -12.86 -5.72
CA SER A 137 11.19 -11.42 -5.50
C SER A 137 12.51 -10.84 -4.99
N ALA A 138 13.01 -9.79 -5.65
CA ALA A 138 14.24 -9.11 -5.23
C ALA A 138 14.11 -8.48 -3.83
N ILE A 139 12.90 -8.04 -3.47
CA ILE A 139 12.56 -7.56 -2.13
C ILE A 139 11.65 -8.58 -1.46
N SER A 140 12.09 -9.08 -0.30
CA SER A 140 11.28 -9.95 0.55
C SER A 140 10.21 -9.15 1.30
N ALA A 141 9.18 -9.86 1.79
CA ALA A 141 8.17 -9.25 2.66
C ALA A 141 8.76 -8.62 3.92
N SER A 142 9.74 -9.29 4.55
CA SER A 142 10.43 -8.75 5.73
C SER A 142 11.18 -7.47 5.41
N ARG A 143 11.90 -7.44 4.28
CA ARG A 143 12.65 -6.25 3.86
C ARG A 143 11.72 -5.08 3.51
N ALA A 144 10.62 -5.34 2.83
CA ALA A 144 9.61 -4.32 2.56
C ALA A 144 9.05 -3.71 3.86
N ARG A 145 8.76 -4.55 4.86
CA ARG A 145 8.28 -4.10 6.18
C ARG A 145 9.32 -3.28 6.95
N GLU A 146 10.61 -3.59 6.82
CA GLU A 146 11.68 -2.76 7.39
C GLU A 146 11.74 -1.38 6.74
N MET A 147 11.61 -1.31 5.41
CA MET A 147 11.62 -0.05 4.66
C MET A 147 10.45 0.86 5.03
N LEU A 148 9.31 0.30 5.44
CA LEU A 148 8.15 1.07 5.92
C LEU A 148 8.42 1.84 7.22
N ARG A 149 9.52 1.59 7.93
CA ARG A 149 9.91 2.32 9.15
C ARG A 149 10.58 3.67 8.87
N TYR A 150 10.70 4.08 7.61
CA TYR A 150 11.40 5.31 7.23
C TYR A 150 10.45 6.35 6.61
N ASN A 151 10.64 7.62 6.95
CA ASN A 151 10.13 8.76 6.20
C ASN A 151 10.91 8.95 4.89
N TYR A 152 10.18 9.22 3.82
CA TYR A 152 10.70 9.51 2.50
C TYR A 152 10.31 10.92 2.08
N SER A 153 11.31 11.70 1.68
CA SER A 153 11.13 13.04 1.14
C SER A 153 11.89 13.15 -0.18
N LYS A 154 11.29 13.82 -1.18
CA LYS A 154 11.89 13.93 -2.52
C LYS A 154 13.28 14.56 -2.44
N GLY A 155 14.27 13.91 -3.04
CA GLY A 155 15.66 14.38 -3.07
C GLY A 155 16.41 14.30 -1.73
N LYS A 156 15.87 13.58 -0.73
CA LYS A 156 16.52 13.40 0.58
C LYS A 156 16.72 11.92 0.89
N GLN A 157 17.70 11.63 1.75
CA GLN A 157 17.88 10.28 2.29
C GLN A 157 16.71 9.90 3.20
N PRO A 158 16.27 8.62 3.21
CA PRO A 158 15.24 8.15 4.11
C PRO A 158 15.66 8.33 5.57
N GLN A 159 14.71 8.73 6.43
CA GLN A 159 14.96 8.95 7.86
C GLN A 159 14.10 8.01 8.69
N PHE A 160 14.69 7.37 9.70
CA PHE A 160 13.97 6.48 10.58
C PHE A 160 12.89 7.24 11.38
N GLU A 161 11.67 6.67 11.46
CA GLU A 161 10.56 7.18 12.29
C GLU A 161 10.31 6.30 13.53
#